data_AF-A0A8X6SPC4-F1
#
_entry.id   AF-A0A8X6SPC4-F1
#
_cell.length_a   1.000
_cell.length_b   1.000
_cell.length_c   1.000
_cell.angle_alpha   90.00
_cell.angle_beta   90.00
_cell.angle_gamma   90.00
#
_symmetry.space_group_name_H-M   'P 1'
#
loop_
_entity.id
_entity.type
_entity.pdbx_description
1 polymer ?
#
loop_
_entity_poly.entity_id
_entity_poly.type
_entity_poly.pdbx_seq_one_letter_code
_entity_poly.pdbx_strand_id
1 'polypeptide(L)'
;MVGRLHVDLFNQDRLLLNLVDVKLKLIRSKPSFCLMGEGDYNVIFEHVSLYVRKVQVNPAVVIGHAKALERTTAKYPIDRVSCKVFSIPQSSYSFIQDNVFSGQMPKRIVIACVDNDAFNGNYKKSPFEFKHYDVNFIGVYVDGQPVPHQPLELNFEKGNYIQAYNNLFLNSEGLHLSRSEFSKGYSPFYLIYPQIFVKESILISFVTAI
;
A
#
# COMPACT_ATOMS: atom_id res chain seq x y z
N MET A 1 8.38 -3.96 20.46
CA MET A 1 7.55 -4.09 19.25
C MET A 1 8.08 -5.26 18.44
N VAL A 2 7.22 -6.19 18.01
CA VAL A 2 7.59 -7.31 17.12
C VAL A 2 6.66 -7.25 15.93
N GLY A 3 7.22 -7.30 14.73
CA GLY A 3 6.45 -7.20 13.49
C GLY A 3 7.16 -7.90 12.34
N ARG A 4 6.39 -8.28 11.33
CA ARG A 4 6.91 -8.86 10.09
C ARG A 4 7.57 -7.75 9.27
N LEU A 5 8.68 -8.04 8.60
CA LEU A 5 9.25 -7.11 7.62
C LEU A 5 8.36 -7.09 6.38
N HIS A 6 7.78 -5.92 6.09
CA HIS A 6 6.92 -5.73 4.92
C HIS A 6 7.77 -5.53 3.66
N VAL A 7 8.26 -6.64 3.12
CA VAL A 7 9.10 -6.69 1.91
C VAL A 7 8.43 -7.61 0.89
N ASP A 8 8.35 -7.19 -0.37
CA ASP A 8 7.65 -7.91 -1.43
C ASP A 8 8.05 -9.40 -1.54
N LEU A 9 9.34 -9.72 -1.39
CA LEU A 9 9.87 -11.09 -1.45
C LEU A 9 9.46 -11.97 -0.26
N PHE A 10 9.14 -11.36 0.89
CA PHE A 10 8.77 -12.07 2.12
C PHE A 10 7.26 -12.25 2.28
N ASN A 11 6.46 -11.65 1.39
CA ASN A 11 5.01 -11.77 1.36
C ASN A 11 4.51 -12.97 0.53
N GLN A 12 5.36 -13.97 0.30
CA GLN A 12 5.03 -15.17 -0.47
C GLN A 12 5.41 -16.44 0.31
N ASP A 13 4.70 -17.54 0.05
CA ASP A 13 4.77 -18.75 0.88
C ASP A 13 6.02 -19.63 0.64
N ARG A 14 6.84 -19.34 -0.37
CA ARG A 14 8.03 -20.15 -0.68
C ARG A 14 9.20 -19.72 0.20
N LEU A 15 9.79 -20.70 0.86
CA LEU A 15 11.04 -20.54 1.59
C LEU A 15 12.20 -20.27 0.64
N LEU A 16 13.15 -19.44 1.09
CA LEU A 16 14.40 -19.25 0.37
C LEU A 16 15.21 -20.54 0.36
N LEU A 17 15.87 -20.80 -0.76
CA LEU A 17 16.80 -21.93 -0.91
C LEU A 17 17.96 -21.81 0.08
N ASN A 18 18.54 -22.95 0.42
CA ASN A 18 19.75 -23.01 1.23
C ASN A 18 20.93 -22.35 0.48
N LEU A 19 21.91 -21.85 1.24
CA LEU A 19 23.13 -21.22 0.72
C LEU A 19 22.88 -19.96 -0.14
N VAL A 20 21.78 -19.25 0.11
CA VAL A 20 21.52 -17.92 -0.49
C VAL A 20 21.87 -16.84 0.53
N ASP A 21 22.79 -15.95 0.15
CA ASP A 21 23.13 -14.78 0.97
C ASP A 21 22.01 -13.73 0.89
N VAL A 22 21.50 -13.33 2.06
CA VAL A 22 20.46 -12.31 2.17
C VAL A 22 21.01 -11.11 2.92
N LYS A 23 21.00 -9.94 2.27
CA LYS A 23 21.39 -8.66 2.86
C LYS A 23 20.15 -7.79 3.06
N LEU A 24 19.86 -7.45 4.32
CA LEU A 24 18.78 -6.53 4.69
C LEU A 24 19.38 -5.20 5.14
N LYS A 25 18.92 -4.11 4.52
CA LYS A 25 19.25 -2.74 4.94
C LYS A 25 17.98 -2.05 5.43
N LEU A 26 17.92 -1.77 6.72
CA LEU A 26 16.82 -1.03 7.33
C LEU A 26 17.26 0.42 7.49
N ILE A 27 16.48 1.34 6.91
CA ILE A 27 16.73 2.78 7.00
C ILE A 27 15.60 3.38 7.84
N ARG A 28 15.97 4.10 8.89
CA ARG A 28 15.00 4.73 9.79
C ARG A 28 14.47 6.02 9.17
N SER A 29 13.15 6.23 9.26
CA SER A 29 12.52 7.52 8.94
C SER A 29 12.90 8.61 9.96
N LYS A 30 12.71 9.87 9.57
CA LYS A 30 12.94 11.03 10.45
C LYS A 30 12.04 10.95 11.70
N PRO A 31 12.50 11.38 12.90
CA PRO A 31 11.67 11.39 14.11
C PRO A 31 10.34 12.14 13.93
N SER A 32 10.36 13.28 13.23
CA SER A 32 9.15 14.07 12.93
C SER A 32 8.11 13.35 12.08
N PHE A 33 8.48 12.27 11.39
CA PHE A 33 7.56 11.45 10.61
C PHE A 33 6.96 10.32 11.45
N CYS A 34 7.73 9.73 12.38
CA CYS A 34 7.31 8.54 13.12
C CYS A 34 6.80 8.82 14.54
N LEU A 35 6.99 10.04 15.07
CA LEU A 35 6.54 10.43 16.40
C LEU A 35 5.52 11.56 16.32
N MET A 36 4.51 11.48 17.19
CA MET A 36 3.63 12.61 17.49
C MET A 36 3.94 13.13 18.89
N GLY A 37 4.02 14.44 19.05
CA GLY A 37 4.33 15.08 20.32
C GLY A 37 4.47 16.59 20.21
N GLU A 38 4.71 17.25 21.34
CA GLU A 38 4.83 18.70 21.41
C GLU A 38 6.27 19.22 21.29
N GLY A 39 7.27 18.32 21.32
CA GLY A 39 8.69 18.67 21.32
C GLY A 39 9.54 17.83 20.37
N ASP A 40 10.81 18.22 20.26
CA ASP A 40 11.81 17.49 19.48
C ASP A 40 12.31 16.27 20.27
N TYR A 41 11.95 15.09 19.78
CA TYR A 41 12.34 13.82 20.38
C TYR A 41 13.32 13.06 19.48
N ASN A 42 14.32 12.44 20.10
CA ASN A 42 15.25 11.55 19.42
C ASN A 42 14.87 10.10 19.66
N VAL A 43 14.76 9.33 18.57
CA VAL A 43 14.52 7.89 18.61
C VAL A 43 15.86 7.17 18.57
N ILE A 44 16.16 6.42 19.63
CA ILE A 44 17.34 5.56 19.75
C ILE A 44 16.85 4.12 19.87
N PHE A 45 17.44 3.22 19.07
CA PHE A 45 17.19 1.79 19.21
C PHE A 45 18.25 1.19 20.13
N GLU A 46 17.83 0.71 21.30
CA GLU A 46 18.74 0.04 22.24
C GLU A 46 19.09 -1.37 21.77
N HIS A 47 18.09 -2.11 21.29
CA HIS A 47 18.25 -3.49 20.84
C HIS A 47 17.37 -3.78 19.62
N VAL A 48 17.97 -4.32 18.57
CA VAL A 48 17.28 -4.74 17.35
C VAL A 48 17.69 -6.17 17.04
N SER A 49 16.69 -7.06 16.94
CA SER A 49 16.90 -8.47 16.61
C SER A 49 16.01 -8.89 15.46
N LEU A 50 16.56 -9.72 14.57
CA LEU A 50 15.83 -10.33 13.46
C LEU A 50 15.66 -11.83 13.74
N TYR A 51 14.41 -12.26 13.85
CA TYR A 51 14.06 -13.68 13.97
C TYR A 51 13.75 -14.23 12.59
N VAL A 52 14.47 -15.28 12.18
CA VAL A 52 14.29 -15.94 10.88
C VAL A 52 13.89 -17.39 11.10
N ARG A 53 12.82 -17.81 10.43
CA ARG A 53 12.38 -19.22 10.43
C ARG A 53 13.27 -20.04 9.50
N LYS A 54 13.97 -21.03 10.06
CA LYS A 54 14.67 -22.08 9.30
C LYS A 54 13.84 -23.37 9.34
N VAL A 55 13.79 -24.09 8.23
CA VAL A 55 13.05 -25.36 8.11
C VAL A 55 14.03 -26.45 7.72
N GLN A 56 14.02 -27.54 8.47
CA GLN A 56 14.76 -28.75 8.13
C GLN A 56 13.90 -29.59 7.18
N VAL A 57 14.43 -29.85 5.99
CA VAL A 57 13.78 -30.66 4.95
C VAL A 57 14.42 -32.04 4.87
N ASN A 58 13.67 -33.02 4.37
CA ASN A 58 14.18 -34.37 4.14
C ASN A 58 15.37 -34.32 3.15
N PRO A 59 16.48 -35.04 3.41
CA PRO A 59 17.65 -35.07 2.51
C PRO A 59 17.33 -35.38 1.04
N ALA A 60 16.34 -36.23 0.77
CA ALA A 60 15.93 -36.54 -0.61
C ALA A 60 15.42 -35.30 -1.37
N VAL A 61 14.76 -34.37 -0.68
CA VAL A 61 14.28 -33.11 -1.25
C VAL A 61 15.44 -32.17 -1.56
N VAL A 62 16.46 -32.14 -0.69
CA VAL A 62 17.67 -31.32 -0.90
C VAL A 62 18.42 -31.78 -2.16
N ILE A 63 18.61 -33.09 -2.32
CA ILE A 63 19.24 -33.67 -3.53
C ILE A 63 18.39 -33.37 -4.77
N GLY A 64 17.07 -33.50 -4.67
CA GLY A 64 16.14 -33.15 -5.74
C GLY A 64 16.25 -31.69 -6.17
N HIS A 65 16.34 -30.76 -5.21
CA HIS A 65 16.57 -29.34 -5.49
C HIS A 65 17.92 -29.09 -6.16
N ALA A 66 19.01 -29.69 -5.68
CA ALA A 66 20.33 -29.54 -6.30
C ALA A 66 20.32 -29.97 -7.77
N LYS A 67 19.74 -31.14 -8.08
CA LYS A 67 19.62 -31.65 -9.45
C LYS A 67 18.69 -30.81 -10.34
N ALA A 68 17.63 -30.24 -9.76
CA ALA A 68 16.77 -29.31 -10.49
C ALA A 68 17.50 -28.01 -10.84
N LEU A 69 18.29 -27.48 -9.90
CA LEU A 69 19.05 -26.24 -10.06
C LEU A 69 20.17 -26.32 -11.09
N GLU A 70 20.68 -27.53 -11.39
CA GLU A 70 21.58 -27.77 -12.52
C GLU A 70 20.92 -27.49 -13.88
N ARG A 71 19.58 -27.63 -13.97
CA ARG A 71 18.83 -27.51 -15.23
C ARG A 71 18.03 -26.23 -15.32
N THR A 72 17.46 -25.76 -14.21
CA THR A 72 16.55 -24.62 -14.18
C THR A 72 16.80 -23.72 -12.98
N THR A 73 16.56 -22.42 -13.15
CA THR A 73 16.69 -21.46 -12.06
C THR A 73 15.48 -21.50 -11.14
N ALA A 74 15.70 -21.20 -9.86
CA ALA A 74 14.61 -21.00 -8.91
C ALA A 74 13.80 -19.74 -9.27
N LYS A 75 12.48 -19.87 -9.28
CA LYS A 75 11.55 -18.77 -9.56
C LYS A 75 10.72 -18.48 -8.32
N TYR A 76 10.78 -17.25 -7.85
CA TYR A 76 9.95 -16.74 -6.75
C TYR A 76 8.91 -15.79 -7.34
N PRO A 77 7.60 -16.10 -7.24
CA PRO A 77 6.57 -15.14 -7.58
C PRO A 77 6.60 -14.02 -6.53
N ILE A 78 6.54 -12.76 -7.00
CA ILE A 78 6.59 -11.59 -6.14
C ILE A 78 5.45 -10.66 -6.57
N ASP A 79 4.62 -10.26 -5.60
CA ASP A 79 3.68 -9.16 -5.77
C ASP A 79 4.37 -7.88 -5.30
N ARG A 80 4.62 -6.96 -6.23
CA ARG A 80 5.31 -5.70 -5.95
C ARG A 80 4.33 -4.62 -5.48
N VAL A 81 4.70 -3.90 -4.44
CA VAL A 81 3.99 -2.69 -4.01
C VAL A 81 4.71 -1.46 -4.57
N SER A 82 3.96 -0.61 -5.29
CA SER A 82 4.46 0.64 -5.84
C SER A 82 3.64 1.80 -5.30
N CYS A 83 4.31 2.78 -4.70
CA CYS A 83 3.69 3.99 -4.18
C CYS A 83 4.03 5.16 -5.09
N LYS A 84 3.00 5.88 -5.56
CA LYS A 84 3.16 7.15 -6.28
C LYS A 84 2.50 8.26 -5.47
N VAL A 85 3.20 9.39 -5.38
CA VAL A 85 2.78 10.54 -4.59
C VAL A 85 2.52 11.70 -5.54
N PHE A 86 1.37 12.34 -5.38
CA PHE A 86 0.98 13.51 -6.15
C PHE A 86 0.59 14.63 -5.19
N SER A 87 0.96 15.86 -5.53
CA SER A 87 0.57 17.05 -4.77
C SER A 87 -0.67 17.67 -5.39
N ILE A 88 -1.74 17.79 -4.60
CA ILE A 88 -2.97 18.46 -5.02
C ILE A 88 -2.95 19.88 -4.44
N PRO A 89 -3.00 20.94 -5.26
CA PRO A 89 -3.07 22.31 -4.76
C PRO A 89 -4.36 22.55 -3.96
N GLN A 90 -4.25 23.33 -2.89
CA GLN A 90 -5.42 23.81 -2.14
C GLN A 90 -6.39 24.53 -3.09
N SER A 91 -7.70 24.43 -2.84
CA SER A 91 -8.79 24.97 -3.69
C SER A 91 -8.95 24.34 -5.09
N SER A 92 -8.33 23.19 -5.34
CA SER A 92 -8.63 22.41 -6.54
C SER A 92 -9.94 21.65 -6.36
N TYR A 93 -10.85 21.78 -7.32
CA TYR A 93 -12.11 21.02 -7.36
C TYR A 93 -11.96 19.66 -8.03
N SER A 94 -10.94 19.49 -8.87
CA SER A 94 -10.69 18.25 -9.59
C SER A 94 -9.20 17.99 -9.72
N PHE A 95 -8.81 16.74 -9.57
CA PHE A 95 -7.43 16.30 -9.83
C PHE A 95 -7.48 15.12 -10.79
N ILE A 96 -6.79 15.23 -11.92
CA ILE A 96 -6.69 14.15 -12.92
C ILE A 96 -5.21 13.90 -13.16
N GLN A 97 -4.81 12.64 -13.04
CA GLN A 97 -3.45 12.21 -13.30
C GLN A 97 -3.45 11.08 -14.33
N ASP A 98 -2.81 11.34 -15.46
CA ASP A 98 -2.60 10.38 -16.52
C ASP A 98 -1.34 9.54 -16.27
N ASN A 99 -1.32 8.34 -16.87
CA ASN A 99 -0.19 7.42 -16.87
C ASN A 99 0.36 7.15 -15.46
N VAL A 100 -0.55 6.96 -14.49
CA VAL A 100 -0.20 6.70 -13.09
C VAL A 100 0.64 5.45 -12.96
N PHE A 101 0.46 4.43 -13.80
CA PHE A 101 1.39 3.30 -13.85
C PHE A 101 1.77 3.03 -15.29
N SER A 102 3.04 2.71 -15.50
CA SER A 102 3.60 2.38 -16.82
C SER A 102 4.20 0.98 -16.74
N GLY A 103 3.88 0.12 -17.70
CA GLY A 103 4.33 -1.27 -17.73
C GLY A 103 3.40 -2.21 -16.99
N GLN A 104 3.80 -2.71 -15.82
CA GLN A 104 2.98 -3.69 -15.09
C GLN A 104 1.76 -3.03 -14.44
N MET A 105 0.58 -3.49 -14.86
CA MET A 105 -0.71 -3.07 -14.31
C MET A 105 -0.87 -3.57 -12.86
N PRO A 106 -1.18 -2.70 -11.89
CA PRO A 106 -1.47 -3.12 -10.53
C PRO A 106 -2.75 -3.95 -10.47
N LYS A 107 -2.75 -4.98 -9.62
CA LYS A 107 -3.96 -5.78 -9.33
C LYS A 107 -4.94 -5.02 -8.42
N ARG A 108 -4.43 -4.09 -7.61
CA ARG A 108 -5.17 -3.39 -6.55
C ARG A 108 -4.60 -1.98 -6.42
N ILE A 109 -5.48 -1.00 -6.30
CA ILE A 109 -5.11 0.41 -6.14
C ILE A 109 -5.68 0.89 -4.80
N VAL A 110 -4.80 1.45 -3.99
CA VAL A 110 -5.18 2.14 -2.75
C VAL A 110 -4.84 3.60 -2.94
N ILE A 111 -5.85 4.45 -2.77
CA ILE A 111 -5.69 5.90 -2.77
C ILE A 111 -5.83 6.36 -1.34
N ALA A 112 -4.91 7.20 -0.89
CA ALA A 112 -5.04 7.85 0.40
C ALA A 112 -4.56 9.29 0.27
N CYS A 113 -5.27 10.20 0.94
CA CYS A 113 -4.94 11.62 0.98
C CYS A 113 -4.44 11.96 2.37
N VAL A 114 -3.41 12.81 2.45
CA VAL A 114 -2.77 13.22 3.69
C VAL A 114 -2.27 14.65 3.55
N ASP A 115 -2.18 15.37 4.66
CA ASP A 115 -1.65 16.74 4.63
C ASP A 115 -0.18 16.72 4.20
N ASN A 116 0.22 17.67 3.36
CA ASN A 116 1.59 17.74 2.84
C ASN A 116 2.65 17.88 3.95
N ASP A 117 2.34 18.63 5.00
CA ASP A 117 3.23 18.81 6.15
C ASP A 117 3.31 17.54 7.02
N ALA A 118 2.22 16.78 7.15
CA ALA A 118 2.23 15.47 7.80
C ALA A 118 3.10 14.46 7.03
N PHE A 119 2.95 14.40 5.69
CA PHE A 119 3.76 13.54 4.83
C PHE A 119 5.26 13.85 4.91
N ASN A 120 5.63 15.13 4.96
CA ASN A 120 7.03 15.56 5.10
C ASN A 120 7.59 15.44 6.54
N GLY A 121 6.71 15.15 7.52
CA GLY A 121 7.03 14.96 8.92
C GLY A 121 6.78 16.21 9.76
N ASN A 122 5.77 16.14 10.63
CA ASN A 122 5.36 17.19 11.56
C ASN A 122 4.94 16.53 12.88
N TYR A 123 5.55 16.87 14.01
CA TYR A 123 5.23 16.24 15.30
C TYR A 123 3.77 16.41 15.75
N LYS A 124 3.06 17.41 15.23
CA LYS A 124 1.65 17.65 15.57
C LYS A 124 0.68 16.87 14.69
N LYS A 125 1.15 16.21 13.62
CA LYS A 125 0.31 15.52 12.66
C LYS A 125 0.85 14.12 12.36
N SER A 126 -0.03 13.20 11.98
CA SER A 126 0.37 11.85 11.59
C SER A 126 0.35 11.70 10.07
N PRO A 127 1.42 11.16 9.44
CA PRO A 127 1.35 10.77 8.03
C PRO A 127 0.43 9.55 7.79
N PHE A 128 -0.06 8.91 8.85
CA PHE A 128 -0.98 7.78 8.80
C PHE A 128 -2.44 8.17 9.09
N GLU A 129 -2.71 9.46 9.30
CA GLU A 129 -4.06 10.01 9.40
C GLU A 129 -4.56 10.38 7.99
N PHE A 130 -5.18 9.41 7.32
CA PHE A 130 -5.64 9.57 5.95
C PHE A 130 -6.99 10.28 5.89
N LYS A 131 -7.03 11.53 5.48
CA LYS A 131 -8.25 12.34 5.45
C LYS A 131 -9.00 12.13 4.14
N HIS A 132 -10.34 12.16 4.19
CA HIS A 132 -11.16 12.07 2.98
C HIS A 132 -11.26 13.40 2.20
N TYR A 133 -11.07 14.55 2.86
CA TYR A 133 -11.19 15.90 2.27
C TYR A 133 -12.48 16.12 1.45
N ASP A 134 -13.58 15.51 1.91
CA ASP A 134 -14.89 15.54 1.24
C ASP A 134 -14.84 15.22 -0.27
N VAL A 135 -13.90 14.34 -0.66
CA VAL A 135 -13.87 13.75 -2.00
C VAL A 135 -15.22 13.12 -2.27
N ASN A 136 -15.86 13.53 -3.37
CA ASN A 136 -17.21 13.10 -3.74
C ASN A 136 -17.22 12.17 -4.95
N PHE A 137 -16.10 12.05 -5.66
CA PHE A 137 -15.95 11.20 -6.82
C PHE A 137 -14.52 10.65 -6.92
N ILE A 138 -14.40 9.35 -7.16
CA ILE A 138 -13.14 8.68 -7.48
C ILE A 138 -13.34 7.78 -8.69
N GLY A 139 -12.66 8.12 -9.78
CA GLY A 139 -12.63 7.32 -11.00
C GLY A 139 -11.23 6.82 -11.27
N VAL A 140 -11.10 5.54 -11.58
CA VAL A 140 -9.88 4.96 -12.15
C VAL A 140 -10.24 4.49 -13.55
N TYR A 141 -9.42 4.83 -14.53
CA TYR A 141 -9.68 4.54 -15.94
C TYR A 141 -8.50 3.82 -16.55
N VAL A 142 -8.79 2.84 -17.40
CA VAL A 142 -7.78 2.14 -18.19
C VAL A 142 -8.19 2.19 -19.65
N ASP A 143 -7.34 2.82 -20.47
CA ASP A 143 -7.62 3.13 -21.88
C ASP A 143 -9.01 3.77 -22.07
N GLY A 144 -9.32 4.77 -21.24
CA GLY A 144 -10.57 5.53 -21.27
C GLY A 144 -11.79 4.83 -20.68
N GLN A 145 -11.69 3.57 -20.24
CA GLN A 145 -12.80 2.83 -19.64
C GLN A 145 -12.70 2.83 -18.11
N PRO A 146 -13.77 3.13 -17.36
CA PRO A 146 -13.75 3.13 -15.90
C PRO A 146 -13.55 1.71 -15.35
N VAL A 147 -12.70 1.59 -14.34
CA VAL A 147 -12.40 0.34 -13.62
C VAL A 147 -12.38 0.59 -12.10
N PRO A 148 -13.31 0.01 -11.33
CA PRO A 148 -14.44 -0.81 -11.75
C PRO A 148 -15.45 -0.02 -12.60
N HIS A 149 -16.37 -0.71 -13.28
CA HIS A 149 -17.31 -0.11 -14.26
C HIS A 149 -18.05 1.13 -13.72
N GLN A 150 -18.34 1.14 -12.42
CA GLN A 150 -18.91 2.28 -11.73
C GLN A 150 -17.83 2.96 -10.87
N PRO A 151 -17.51 4.25 -11.12
CA PRO A 151 -16.72 5.06 -10.22
C PRO A 151 -17.31 5.12 -8.81
N LEU A 152 -16.48 5.43 -7.81
CA LEU A 152 -16.98 5.64 -6.45
C LEU A 152 -17.55 7.06 -6.34
N GLU A 153 -18.85 7.15 -6.10
CA GLU A 153 -19.52 8.38 -5.70
C GLU A 153 -19.66 8.40 -4.18
N LEU A 154 -19.21 9.48 -3.55
CA LEU A 154 -19.07 9.60 -2.11
C LEU A 154 -19.82 10.84 -1.60
N ASN A 155 -20.47 10.70 -0.45
CA ASN A 155 -20.99 11.83 0.30
C ASN A 155 -20.88 11.52 1.80
N PHE A 156 -19.94 12.16 2.47
CA PHE A 156 -19.65 11.92 3.89
C PHE A 156 -20.75 12.44 4.80
N GLU A 157 -21.37 13.58 4.47
CA GLU A 157 -22.48 14.18 5.23
C GLU A 157 -23.74 13.31 5.21
N LYS A 158 -24.10 12.77 4.04
CA LYS A 158 -25.29 11.93 3.83
C LYS A 158 -25.06 10.46 4.16
N GLY A 159 -23.83 10.07 4.51
CA GLY A 159 -23.51 8.67 4.81
C GLY A 159 -23.25 7.79 3.60
N ASN A 160 -23.18 8.35 2.38
CA ASN A 160 -22.89 7.62 1.15
C ASN A 160 -21.38 7.36 1.01
N TYR A 161 -20.82 6.57 1.90
CA TYR A 161 -19.42 6.10 1.83
C TYR A 161 -19.29 4.61 2.17
N ILE A 162 -20.43 3.93 2.39
CA ILE A 162 -20.49 2.53 2.83
C ILE A 162 -19.82 1.61 1.81
N GLN A 163 -19.99 1.86 0.51
CA GLN A 163 -19.33 1.08 -0.52
C GLN A 163 -17.80 1.19 -0.45
N ALA A 164 -17.26 2.39 -0.25
CA ALA A 164 -15.83 2.60 -0.08
C ALA A 164 -15.30 1.92 1.19
N TYR A 165 -16.05 2.03 2.30
CA TYR A 165 -15.71 1.34 3.54
C TYR A 165 -15.72 -0.18 3.38
N ASN A 166 -16.74 -0.74 2.72
CA ASN A 166 -16.84 -2.18 2.46
C ASN A 166 -15.69 -2.67 1.58
N ASN A 167 -15.31 -1.91 0.53
CA ASN A 167 -14.16 -2.24 -0.30
C ASN A 167 -12.87 -2.28 0.52
N LEU A 168 -12.67 -1.32 1.43
CA LEU A 168 -11.50 -1.32 2.31
C LEU A 168 -11.53 -2.52 3.27
N PHE A 169 -12.65 -2.73 3.97
CA PHE A 169 -12.79 -3.76 5.00
C PHE A 169 -12.60 -5.17 4.43
N LEU A 170 -13.17 -5.48 3.27
CA LEU A 170 -13.07 -6.80 2.65
C LEU A 170 -11.68 -7.11 2.10
N ASN A 171 -10.88 -6.09 1.76
CA ASN A 171 -9.60 -6.27 1.06
C ASN A 171 -8.37 -5.86 1.87
N SER A 172 -8.57 -5.38 3.10
CA SER A 172 -7.50 -5.09 4.03
C SER A 172 -7.32 -6.25 5.00
N GLU A 173 -6.12 -6.83 5.01
CA GLU A 173 -5.77 -7.83 6.03
C GLU A 173 -5.34 -7.10 7.30
N GLY A 174 -6.11 -7.27 8.38
CA GLY A 174 -5.73 -6.77 9.71
C GLY A 174 -5.90 -5.27 9.94
N LEU A 175 -6.68 -4.56 9.10
CA LEU A 175 -7.03 -3.18 9.39
C LEU A 175 -8.18 -3.12 10.40
N HIS A 176 -7.86 -2.67 11.62
CA HIS A 176 -8.85 -2.44 12.67
C HIS A 176 -9.39 -1.01 12.58
N LEU A 177 -10.18 -0.75 11.54
CA LEU A 177 -10.81 0.55 11.32
C LEU A 177 -12.34 0.42 11.39
N SER A 178 -12.95 1.11 12.34
CA SER A 178 -14.41 1.18 12.45
C SER A 178 -15.01 2.10 11.37
N ARG A 179 -16.27 1.85 11.02
CA ARG A 179 -17.04 2.72 10.12
C ARG A 179 -17.05 4.18 10.61
N SER A 180 -17.15 4.41 11.92
CA SER A 180 -17.16 5.75 12.51
C SER A 180 -15.82 6.47 12.41
N GLU A 181 -14.70 5.75 12.44
CA GLU A 181 -13.38 6.33 12.23
C GLU A 181 -13.16 6.63 10.74
N PHE A 182 -13.64 5.75 9.85
CA PHE A 182 -13.60 5.98 8.41
C PHE A 182 -14.34 7.26 8.01
N SER A 183 -15.46 7.58 8.63
CA SER A 183 -16.19 8.83 8.36
C SER A 183 -15.56 10.09 8.97
N LYS A 184 -14.55 9.95 9.84
CA LYS A 184 -13.95 11.06 10.61
C LYS A 184 -12.51 11.40 10.19
N GLY A 185 -12.00 10.82 9.11
CA GLY A 185 -10.66 11.14 8.60
C GLY A 185 -9.61 10.03 8.72
N TYR A 186 -10.03 8.76 8.72
CA TYR A 186 -9.17 7.59 8.45
C TYR A 186 -9.70 6.84 7.23
N SER A 187 -9.63 7.45 6.05
CA SER A 187 -10.38 7.05 4.86
C SER A 187 -9.47 6.66 3.68
N PRO A 188 -8.64 5.62 3.77
CA PRO A 188 -7.98 5.10 2.58
C PRO A 188 -9.03 4.43 1.67
N PHE A 189 -9.03 4.82 0.40
CA PHE A 189 -9.96 4.31 -0.61
C PHE A 189 -9.37 3.09 -1.33
N TYR A 190 -10.09 1.98 -1.29
CA TYR A 190 -9.67 0.73 -1.89
C TYR A 190 -10.44 0.46 -3.20
N LEU A 191 -9.70 0.24 -4.28
CA LEU A 191 -10.24 -0.10 -5.59
C LEU A 191 -9.60 -1.38 -6.11
N ILE A 192 -10.44 -2.37 -6.45
CA ILE A 192 -10.00 -3.65 -6.98
C ILE A 192 -9.95 -3.57 -8.51
N TYR A 193 -8.86 -4.05 -9.10
CA TYR A 193 -8.75 -4.23 -10.53
C TYR A 193 -9.06 -5.70 -10.89
N PRO A 194 -10.15 -5.99 -11.62
CA PRO A 194 -10.35 -7.33 -12.17
C PRO A 194 -9.26 -7.60 -13.22
N GLN A 195 -8.47 -8.68 -13.04
CA GLN A 195 -7.29 -9.04 -13.86
C GLN A 195 -7.58 -9.38 -15.35
N ILE A 196 -8.69 -8.93 -15.93
CA ILE A 196 -9.18 -9.42 -17.22
C ILE A 196 -8.48 -8.74 -18.41
N PHE A 197 -7.71 -7.65 -18.21
CA PHE A 197 -7.14 -6.90 -19.33
C PHE A 197 -5.63 -6.65 -19.22
N VAL A 198 -4.91 -7.01 -20.29
CA VAL A 198 -3.54 -6.55 -20.58
C VAL A 198 -3.69 -5.19 -21.25
N LYS A 199 -3.54 -4.11 -20.47
CA LYS A 199 -3.65 -2.72 -20.94
C LYS A 199 -2.56 -1.87 -20.31
N GLU A 200 -2.21 -0.76 -20.96
CA GLU A 200 -0.88 -0.12 -20.78
C GLU A 200 -0.89 1.14 -19.91
N SER A 201 -2.06 1.74 -19.63
CA SER A 201 -2.14 3.03 -18.91
C SER A 201 -3.29 3.11 -17.89
N ILE A 202 -3.03 3.71 -16.73
CA ILE A 202 -4.05 4.07 -15.73
C ILE A 202 -4.15 5.59 -15.64
N LEU A 203 -5.37 6.12 -15.67
CA LEU A 203 -5.73 7.48 -15.31
C LEU A 203 -6.53 7.45 -14.00
N ILE A 204 -6.20 8.33 -13.06
CA ILE A 204 -6.97 8.48 -11.81
C ILE A 204 -7.54 9.89 -11.77
N SER A 205 -8.86 10.01 -11.56
CA SER A 205 -9.55 11.28 -11.38
C SER A 205 -10.27 11.37 -10.04
N PHE A 206 -10.24 12.57 -9.47
CA PHE A 206 -10.95 12.95 -8.25
C PHE A 206 -11.72 14.23 -8.46
N VAL A 207 -12.86 14.35 -7.81
CA VAL A 207 -13.57 15.61 -7.62
C VAL A 207 -13.80 15.84 -6.13
N THR A 208 -13.55 17.07 -5.70
CA THR A 208 -13.77 17.58 -4.34
C THR A 208 -14.82 18.69 -4.44
N ALA A 209 -15.88 18.59 -3.63
CA ALA A 209 -16.77 19.71 -3.40
C ALA A 209 -16.20 20.53 -2.24
N ILE A 210 -15.72 21.75 -2.51
CA ILE A 210 -15.52 22.78 -1.48
C ILE A 210 -16.58 23.85 -1.73
#